data_AF-A0A932KAA1-F1
#
_entry.id   AF-A0A932KAA1-F1
#
_cell.length_a   1.000
_cell.length_b   1.000
_cell.length_c   1.000
_cell.angle_alpha   90.00
_cell.angle_beta   90.00
_cell.angle_gamma   90.00
#
_symmetry.space_group_name_H-M   'P 1'
#
loop_
_entity.id
_entity.type
_entity.pdbx_description
1 polymer ?
#
loop_
_entity_poly.entity_id
_entity_poly.type
_entity_poly.pdbx_seq_one_letter_code
_entity_poly.pdbx_strand_id
1 'polypeptide(L)'
;MNTVTSDKSKLYYPKMPATWWLTKRAYFLFMLRELSSVFIAIFLVVFLIEIYQLLRGPAPYAAFLQRLASPGWIVFHVVALLFALYHSFTWFSLTSKVQVVRVGARRVPPPLVTAANLAVWIVLSIVILLVFLFA
;
A
#
# COMPACT_ATOMS: atom_id res chain seq x y z
N MET A 1 8.39 -12.80 65.50
CA MET A 1 8.05 -13.43 64.20
C MET A 1 7.56 -12.31 63.30
N ASN A 2 8.41 -11.71 62.48
CA ASN A 2 8.05 -10.50 61.71
C ASN A 2 7.54 -10.92 60.33
N THR A 3 6.25 -10.69 60.06
CA THR A 3 5.63 -10.93 58.76
C THR A 3 6.05 -9.84 57.79
N VAL A 4 6.95 -10.16 56.85
CA VAL A 4 7.30 -9.27 55.73
C VAL A 4 6.08 -9.21 54.81
N THR A 5 5.34 -8.10 54.83
CA THR A 5 4.26 -7.85 53.87
C THR A 5 4.88 -7.56 52.50
N SER A 6 4.53 -8.37 51.50
CA SER A 6 4.94 -8.16 50.10
C SER A 6 4.40 -6.83 49.60
N ASP A 7 5.28 -5.84 49.46
CA ASP A 7 4.93 -4.56 48.82
C ASP A 7 4.71 -4.80 47.34
N LYS A 8 3.43 -4.80 46.92
CA LYS A 8 3.04 -4.88 45.52
C LYS A 8 3.38 -3.54 44.88
N SER A 9 4.60 -3.39 44.37
CA SER A 9 5.03 -2.24 43.58
C SER A 9 3.95 -1.92 42.53
N LYS A 10 3.27 -0.78 42.67
CA LYS A 10 2.20 -0.38 41.76
C LYS A 10 2.81 -0.08 40.39
N LEU A 11 2.78 -1.06 39.48
CA LEU A 11 3.20 -0.90 38.10
C LEU A 11 2.29 0.13 37.42
N TYR A 12 2.89 1.19 36.89
CA TYR A 12 2.20 2.21 36.11
C TYR A 12 2.07 1.75 34.66
N TYR A 13 0.84 1.72 34.15
CA TYR A 13 0.56 1.43 32.74
C TYR A 13 0.09 2.72 32.05
N PRO A 14 0.90 3.32 31.17
CA PRO A 14 0.48 4.51 30.44
C PRO A 14 -0.70 4.17 29.52
N LYS A 15 -1.75 5.01 29.53
CA LYS A 15 -2.87 4.89 28.60
C LYS A 15 -2.44 5.39 27.22
N MET A 16 -2.64 4.59 26.19
CA MET A 16 -2.30 4.95 24.81
C MET A 16 -3.49 5.66 24.14
N PRO A 17 -3.38 6.93 23.75
CA PRO A 17 -4.49 7.67 23.12
C PRO A 17 -4.74 7.18 21.69
N ALA A 18 -5.97 7.31 21.18
CA ALA A 18 -6.31 6.94 19.79
C ALA A 18 -5.51 7.73 18.73
N THR A 19 -5.01 8.90 19.09
CA THR A 19 -4.18 9.78 18.26
C THR A 19 -2.68 9.51 18.39
N TRP A 20 -2.28 8.38 19.01
CA TRP A 20 -0.87 8.00 19.20
C TRP A 20 -0.05 8.08 17.91
N TRP A 21 -0.66 7.79 16.76
CA TRP A 21 -0.01 7.75 15.47
C TRP A 21 0.33 9.14 14.90
N LEU A 22 -0.26 10.20 15.44
CA LEU A 22 0.07 11.59 15.09
C LEU A 22 1.32 12.11 15.83
N THR A 23 1.80 11.39 16.84
CA THR A 23 2.90 11.86 17.71
C THR A 23 4.27 11.84 17.03
N LYS A 24 4.50 10.91 16.09
CA LYS A 24 5.77 10.77 15.39
C LYS A 24 5.55 10.52 13.91
N ARG A 25 6.40 11.11 13.07
CA ARG A 25 6.37 10.92 11.62
C ARG A 25 6.40 9.45 11.20
N ALA A 26 7.16 8.61 11.89
CA ALA A 26 7.23 7.17 11.60
C ALA A 26 5.88 6.46 11.80
N TYR A 27 5.15 6.80 12.87
CA TYR A 27 3.83 6.23 13.13
C TYR A 27 2.79 6.74 12.13
N PHE A 28 2.87 8.02 11.79
CA PHE A 28 2.00 8.61 10.77
C PHE A 28 2.18 7.93 9.41
N LEU A 29 3.43 7.78 8.95
CA LEU A 29 3.74 7.10 7.69
C LEU A 29 3.33 5.62 7.70
N PHE A 30 3.49 4.95 8.84
CA PHE A 30 2.97 3.59 9.03
C PHE A 30 1.45 3.55 8.85
N MET A 31 0.69 4.41 9.53
CA MET A 31 -0.76 4.46 9.39
C MET A 31 -1.21 4.83 7.97
N LEU A 32 -0.49 5.76 7.33
CA LEU A 32 -0.75 6.14 5.94
C LEU A 32 -0.55 4.95 4.98
N ARG A 33 0.41 4.07 5.28
CA ARG A 33 0.64 2.85 4.52
C ARG A 33 -0.52 1.88 4.70
N GLU A 34 -0.99 1.68 5.91
CA GLU A 34 -2.17 0.83 6.14
C GLU A 34 -3.42 1.41 5.45
N LEU A 35 -3.60 2.74 5.51
CA LEU A 35 -4.72 3.44 4.88
C LEU A 35 -4.76 3.28 3.35
N SER A 36 -3.59 3.16 2.70
CA SER A 36 -3.52 2.94 1.25
C SER A 36 -4.35 1.73 0.77
N SER A 37 -4.51 0.70 1.62
CA SER A 37 -5.31 -0.48 1.30
C SER A 37 -6.79 -0.15 1.04
N VAL A 38 -7.34 0.86 1.71
CA VAL A 38 -8.73 1.30 1.53
C VAL A 38 -8.93 1.87 0.13
N PHE A 39 -8.02 2.73 -0.32
CA PHE A 39 -8.07 3.32 -1.66
C PHE A 39 -7.91 2.26 -2.75
N ILE A 40 -6.98 1.33 -2.55
CA ILE A 40 -6.78 0.19 -3.47
C ILE A 40 -8.04 -0.67 -3.51
N ALA A 41 -8.65 -0.98 -2.37
CA ALA A 41 -9.88 -1.79 -2.32
C ALA A 41 -11.04 -1.11 -3.05
N ILE A 42 -11.25 0.20 -2.85
CA ILE A 42 -12.28 0.95 -3.58
C ILE A 42 -12.00 0.94 -5.08
N PHE A 43 -10.75 1.17 -5.50
CA PHE A 43 -10.35 1.10 -6.90
C PHE A 43 -10.65 -0.28 -7.50
N LEU A 44 -10.34 -1.37 -6.80
CA LEU A 44 -10.63 -2.74 -7.25
C LEU A 44 -12.13 -3.00 -7.39
N VAL A 45 -12.96 -2.49 -6.47
CA VAL A 45 -14.42 -2.59 -6.59
C VAL A 45 -14.92 -1.85 -7.83
N VAL A 46 -14.43 -0.64 -8.08
CA VAL A 46 -14.77 0.14 -9.28
C VAL A 46 -14.35 -0.60 -10.54
N PHE A 47 -13.16 -1.19 -10.55
CA PHE A 47 -12.66 -1.99 -11.66
C PHE A 47 -13.52 -3.24 -11.93
N LEU A 48 -13.98 -3.94 -10.88
CA LEU A 48 -14.90 -5.07 -11.04
C LEU A 48 -16.26 -4.63 -11.61
N ILE A 49 -16.76 -3.46 -11.20
CA ILE A 49 -17.98 -2.87 -11.77
C ILE A 49 -17.73 -2.52 -13.24
N GLU A 50 -16.57 -1.99 -13.60
CA GLU A 50 -16.21 -1.70 -14.99
C GLU A 50 -16.26 -2.96 -15.86
N ILE A 51 -15.64 -4.05 -15.40
CA ILE A 51 -15.69 -5.35 -16.09
C ILE A 51 -17.14 -5.84 -16.23
N TYR A 52 -17.94 -5.74 -15.17
CA TYR A 52 -19.35 -6.12 -15.22
C TYR A 52 -20.12 -5.29 -16.26
N GLN A 53 -19.88 -3.98 -16.34
CA GLN A 53 -20.53 -3.10 -17.30
C GLN A 53 -20.07 -3.38 -18.73
N LEU A 54 -18.80 -3.74 -18.94
CA LEU A 54 -18.26 -4.16 -20.22
C LEU A 54 -18.99 -5.40 -20.77
N LEU A 55 -19.27 -6.38 -19.89
CA LEU A 55 -20.02 -7.60 -20.26
C LEU A 55 -21.49 -7.33 -20.62
N ARG A 56 -22.07 -6.20 -20.19
CA ARG A 56 -23.46 -5.82 -20.52
C ARG A 56 -23.61 -5.16 -21.88
N GLY A 57 -22.51 -4.91 -22.58
CA GLY A 57 -22.48 -4.38 -23.94
C GLY A 57 -22.11 -2.89 -24.02
N PRO A 58 -22.07 -2.34 -25.25
CA PRO A 58 -21.42 -1.06 -25.51
C PRO A 58 -22.11 0.14 -24.84
N ALA A 59 -23.44 0.18 -24.83
CA ALA A 59 -24.18 1.33 -24.28
C ALA A 59 -24.04 1.45 -22.74
N PRO A 60 -24.24 0.38 -21.93
CA PRO A 60 -23.97 0.43 -20.49
C PRO A 60 -22.51 0.76 -20.14
N TYR A 61 -21.56 0.28 -20.93
CA TYR A 61 -20.14 0.56 -20.74
C TYR A 61 -19.80 2.03 -21.00
N ALA A 62 -20.24 2.58 -22.14
CA ALA A 62 -20.03 3.99 -22.48
C ALA A 62 -20.64 4.94 -21.43
N ALA A 63 -21.85 4.64 -20.94
CA ALA A 63 -22.48 5.41 -19.88
C ALA A 63 -21.70 5.35 -18.56
N PHE A 64 -21.06 4.22 -18.25
CA PHE A 64 -20.20 4.09 -17.07
C PHE A 64 -18.91 4.90 -17.21
N LEU A 65 -18.25 4.85 -18.37
CA LEU A 65 -17.07 5.67 -18.65
C LEU A 65 -17.35 7.17 -18.54
N GLN A 66 -18.52 7.63 -19.00
CA GLN A 66 -18.94 9.03 -18.84
C GLN A 66 -19.07 9.43 -17.36
N ARG A 67 -19.50 8.53 -16.48
CA ARG A 67 -19.55 8.79 -15.03
C ARG A 67 -18.15 8.90 -14.44
N LEU A 68 -17.24 8.01 -14.85
CA LEU A 68 -15.84 8.04 -14.40
C LEU A 68 -15.08 9.26 -14.91
N ALA A 69 -15.49 9.86 -16.02
CA ALA A 69 -14.94 11.10 -16.54
C ALA A 69 -15.31 12.35 -15.69
N SER A 70 -16.17 12.23 -14.68
CA SER A 70 -16.49 13.36 -13.81
C SER A 70 -15.28 13.78 -12.95
N PRO A 71 -15.16 15.08 -12.60
CA PRO A 71 -13.99 15.58 -11.85
C PRO A 71 -13.74 14.86 -10.53
N GLY A 72 -14.81 14.49 -9.80
CA GLY A 72 -14.68 13.77 -8.53
C GLY A 72 -14.03 12.39 -8.68
N TRP A 73 -14.40 11.65 -9.73
CA TRP A 73 -13.79 10.36 -10.03
C TRP A 73 -12.34 10.51 -10.50
N ILE A 74 -12.03 11.52 -11.31
CA ILE A 74 -10.64 11.80 -11.74
C ILE A 74 -9.76 12.06 -10.52
N VAL A 75 -10.19 12.95 -9.60
CA VAL A 75 -9.47 13.25 -8.36
C VAL A 75 -9.27 11.98 -7.53
N PHE A 76 -10.33 11.16 -7.39
CA PHE A 76 -10.23 9.89 -6.68
C PHE A 76 -9.16 8.96 -7.29
N HIS A 77 -9.14 8.79 -8.62
CA HIS A 77 -8.17 7.92 -9.28
C HIS A 77 -6.74 8.43 -9.14
N VAL A 78 -6.53 9.75 -9.19
CA VAL A 78 -5.21 10.35 -8.92
C VAL A 78 -4.76 10.06 -7.48
N VAL A 79 -5.64 10.25 -6.50
CA VAL A 79 -5.34 9.95 -5.09
C VAL A 79 -5.06 8.45 -4.90
N ALA A 80 -5.88 7.58 -5.48
CA ALA A 80 -5.69 6.14 -5.44
C ALA A 80 -4.36 5.72 -6.08
N LEU A 81 -3.97 6.34 -7.20
CA LEU A 81 -2.67 6.12 -7.84
C LEU A 81 -1.51 6.52 -6.93
N LEU A 82 -1.57 7.70 -6.29
CA LEU A 82 -0.54 8.13 -5.34
C LEU A 82 -0.40 7.16 -4.17
N PHE A 83 -1.53 6.66 -3.64
CA PHE A 83 -1.52 5.64 -2.59
C PHE A 83 -0.98 4.30 -3.07
N ALA A 84 -1.31 3.86 -4.29
CA ALA A 84 -0.80 2.62 -4.87
C ALA A 84 0.71 2.69 -5.11
N LEU A 85 1.22 3.83 -5.57
CA LEU A 85 2.66 4.08 -5.70
C LEU A 85 3.33 3.99 -4.33
N TYR A 86 2.83 4.74 -3.34
CA TYR A 86 3.36 4.73 -1.97
C TYR A 86 3.33 3.32 -1.35
N HIS A 87 2.23 2.59 -1.54
CA HIS A 87 2.09 1.19 -1.11
C HIS A 87 3.15 0.30 -1.75
N SER A 88 3.33 0.40 -3.06
CA SER A 88 4.31 -0.40 -3.81
C SER A 88 5.75 -0.14 -3.33
N PHE A 89 6.15 1.13 -3.20
CA PHE A 89 7.49 1.50 -2.72
C PHE A 89 7.77 0.98 -1.31
N THR A 90 6.81 1.14 -0.39
CA THR A 90 6.96 0.67 0.99
C THR A 90 6.98 -0.86 1.08
N TRP A 91 6.16 -1.55 0.27
CA TRP A 91 6.15 -3.01 0.16
C TRP A 91 7.52 -3.55 -0.28
N PHE A 92 8.09 -3.06 -1.39
CA PHE A 92 9.40 -3.53 -1.86
C PHE A 92 10.53 -3.29 -0.83
N SER A 93 10.48 -2.17 -0.11
CA SER A 93 11.44 -1.88 0.97
C SER A 93 11.34 -2.88 2.12
N LEU A 94 10.14 -3.33 2.47
CA LEU A 94 9.91 -4.30 3.53
C LEU A 94 10.24 -5.73 3.08
N THR A 95 9.81 -6.11 1.89
CA THR A 95 10.01 -7.45 1.31
C THR A 95 11.49 -7.83 1.27
N SER A 96 12.36 -6.91 0.87
CA SER A 96 13.82 -7.14 0.86
C SER A 96 14.46 -7.34 2.24
N LYS A 97 13.80 -6.88 3.32
CA LYS A 97 14.25 -7.08 4.69
C LYS A 97 13.81 -8.43 5.24
N VAL A 98 12.64 -8.90 4.81
CA VAL A 98 12.07 -10.21 5.19
C VAL A 98 12.73 -11.34 4.41
N GLN A 99 12.96 -11.16 3.12
CA GLN A 99 13.59 -12.16 2.26
C GLN A 99 15.11 -12.12 2.38
N VAL A 100 15.69 -13.20 2.89
CA VAL A 100 17.16 -13.38 2.91
C VAL A 100 17.61 -14.00 1.61
N VAL A 101 17.97 -13.17 0.63
CA VAL A 101 18.53 -13.63 -0.63
C VAL A 101 20.01 -14.00 -0.45
N ARG A 102 20.39 -15.21 -0.84
CA ARG A 102 21.79 -15.69 -0.86
C ARG A 102 22.17 -16.10 -2.28
N VAL A 103 23.38 -15.74 -2.68
CA VAL A 103 24.01 -16.17 -3.93
C VAL A 103 25.28 -16.94 -3.55
N GLY A 104 25.25 -18.25 -3.71
CA GLY A 104 26.26 -19.16 -3.16
C GLY A 104 26.38 -19.00 -1.64
N ALA A 105 27.59 -18.75 -1.15
CA ALA A 105 27.87 -18.53 0.27
C ALA A 105 27.60 -17.08 0.74
N ARG A 106 27.32 -16.14 -0.17
CA ARG A 106 27.19 -14.70 0.16
C ARG A 106 25.74 -14.28 0.29
N ARG A 107 25.42 -13.53 1.36
CA ARG A 107 24.12 -12.86 1.50
C ARG A 107 24.12 -11.58 0.65
N VAL A 108 23.08 -11.42 -0.15
CA VAL A 108 22.88 -10.19 -0.92
C VAL A 108 22.43 -9.07 0.02
N PRO A 109 23.03 -7.87 -0.06
CA PRO A 109 22.59 -6.73 0.73
C PRO A 109 21.11 -6.38 0.45
N PRO A 110 20.26 -6.20 1.48
CA PRO A 110 18.85 -5.86 1.31
C PRO A 110 18.59 -4.67 0.36
N PRO A 111 19.37 -3.56 0.40
CA PRO A 111 19.16 -2.45 -0.54
C PRO A 111 19.31 -2.84 -2.01
N LEU A 112 20.20 -3.79 -2.33
CA LEU A 112 20.38 -4.27 -3.69
C LEU A 112 19.15 -5.06 -4.16
N VAL A 113 18.57 -5.86 -3.27
CA VAL A 113 17.31 -6.58 -3.53
C VAL A 113 16.15 -5.59 -3.73
N THR A 114 16.06 -4.54 -2.90
CA THR A 114 15.06 -3.48 -3.09
C THR A 114 15.22 -2.80 -4.45
N ALA A 115 16.44 -2.41 -4.82
CA ALA A 115 16.72 -1.73 -6.07
C ALA A 115 16.39 -2.61 -7.29
N ALA A 116 16.72 -3.91 -7.24
CA ALA A 116 16.37 -4.86 -8.29
C ALA A 116 14.85 -4.99 -8.45
N ASN A 117 14.11 -5.14 -7.35
CA ASN A 117 12.64 -5.22 -7.40
C ASN A 117 12.01 -3.93 -7.98
N LEU A 118 12.52 -2.77 -7.58
CA LEU A 118 12.05 -1.49 -8.11
C LEU A 118 12.37 -1.34 -9.60
N ALA A 119 13.56 -1.78 -10.05
CA ALA A 119 13.93 -1.76 -11.46
C ALA A 119 13.00 -2.65 -12.29
N VAL A 120 12.74 -3.88 -11.84
CA VAL A 120 11.79 -4.80 -12.50
C VAL A 120 10.40 -4.20 -12.56
N TRP A 121 9.92 -3.59 -11.46
CA TRP A 121 8.62 -2.95 -11.40
C TRP A 121 8.52 -1.77 -12.39
N ILE A 122 9.51 -0.88 -12.46
CA ILE A 122 9.55 0.24 -13.42
C ILE A 122 9.56 -0.27 -14.86
N VAL A 123 10.42 -1.25 -15.17
CA VAL A 123 10.51 -1.83 -16.53
C VAL A 123 9.17 -2.42 -16.94
N LEU A 124 8.51 -3.18 -16.05
CA LEU A 124 7.19 -3.76 -16.35
C LEU A 124 6.13 -2.69 -16.57
N SER A 125 6.11 -1.63 -15.75
CA SER A 125 5.20 -0.50 -15.95
C SER A 125 5.41 0.21 -17.29
N ILE A 126 6.67 0.39 -17.72
CA ILE A 126 6.99 0.97 -19.02
C ILE A 126 6.53 0.05 -20.15
N VAL A 127 6.79 -1.25 -20.05
CA VAL A 127 6.35 -2.23 -21.07
C VAL A 127 4.83 -2.20 -21.21
N ILE A 128 4.08 -2.21 -20.11
CA ILE A 128 2.62 -2.10 -20.13
C ILE A 128 2.20 -0.80 -20.81
N LEU A 129 2.79 0.35 -20.45
CA LEU A 129 2.48 1.64 -21.06
C LEU A 129 2.74 1.64 -22.57
N LEU A 130 3.86 1.07 -23.02
CA LEU A 130 4.19 0.96 -24.44
C LEU A 130 3.18 0.07 -25.18
N VAL A 131 2.79 -1.06 -24.59
CA VAL A 131 1.76 -1.94 -25.16
C VAL A 131 0.46 -1.17 -25.33
N PHE A 132 -0.01 -0.42 -24.33
CA PHE A 132 -1.24 0.36 -24.45
C PHE A 132 -1.16 1.55 -25.42
N LEU A 133 0.02 2.10 -25.68
CA LEU A 133 0.21 3.23 -26.60
C LEU A 133 0.33 2.79 -28.07
N PHE A 134 0.88 1.59 -28.30
CA PHE A 134 1.20 1.08 -29.64
C PHE A 134 0.37 -0.13 -30.08
N ALA A 135 -0.48 -0.69 -29.22
CA ALA A 135 -1.51 -1.67 -29.58
C ALA A 135 -2.78 -0.97 -30.07
#